data_AF-A0A0Q9SX44-F1
#
_entry.id   AF-A0A0Q9SX44-F1
#
_cell.length_a   1.000
_cell.length_b   1.000
_cell.length_c   1.000
_cell.angle_alpha   90.00
_cell.angle_beta   90.00
_cell.angle_gamma   90.00
#
_symmetry.space_group_name_H-M   'P 1'
#
loop_
_entity.id
_entity.type
_entity.pdbx_description
1 polymer ?
#
loop_
_entity_poly.entity_id
_entity_poly.type
_entity_poly.pdbx_seq_one_letter_code
_entity_poly.pdbx_strand_id
1 'polypeptide(L)'
;MPTDPDRAAAGGDGAKAPMDAVMAAFRDRARDTNLARVEVIEEALGHLQRGVLREEARLTARRAAHSLVGSAGTFGMREASELGRSLEAILDDATGAVGPQVRAGRGLEVVTRLRVALGGSGGSGGSDGSGAPNRPGGGSDSW
;
A
#
# COMPACT_ATOMS: atom_id res chain seq x y z
N MET A 1 59.50 -7.57 17.10
CA MET A 1 58.32 -6.74 17.35
C MET A 1 57.11 -7.51 16.86
N PRO A 2 56.20 -7.94 17.76
CA PRO A 2 55.02 -8.72 17.40
C PRO A 2 53.96 -7.86 16.68
N THR A 3 53.18 -8.54 15.83
CA THR A 3 52.02 -8.08 15.04
C THR A 3 50.80 -7.79 15.90
N ASP A 4 50.00 -6.80 15.51
CA ASP A 4 48.53 -6.87 15.66
C ASP A 4 47.81 -5.98 14.64
N PRO A 5 47.22 -6.57 13.58
CA PRO A 5 46.30 -5.90 12.66
C PRO A 5 44.82 -6.12 13.07
N ASP A 6 44.50 -6.03 14.36
CA ASP A 6 43.14 -6.27 14.84
C ASP A 6 42.71 -5.18 15.84
N ARG A 7 42.17 -4.08 15.31
CA ARG A 7 41.40 -3.13 16.11
C ARG A 7 40.12 -2.74 15.39
N ALA A 8 39.13 -3.60 15.56
CA ALA A 8 37.74 -3.27 15.80
C ALA A 8 36.99 -2.54 14.67
N ALA A 9 36.60 -3.30 13.65
CA ALA A 9 35.32 -3.06 12.97
C ALA A 9 34.22 -3.77 13.77
N ALA A 10 33.65 -3.08 14.77
CA ALA A 10 32.49 -3.61 15.49
C ALA A 10 31.58 -2.47 15.96
N GLY A 11 30.31 -2.56 15.57
CA GLY A 11 29.20 -1.99 16.33
C GLY A 11 28.49 -0.79 15.71
N GLY A 12 27.65 -1.05 14.70
CA GLY A 12 26.72 -0.04 14.16
C GLY A 12 25.35 -0.57 13.71
N ASP A 13 25.00 -1.83 13.99
CA ASP A 13 23.73 -2.42 13.52
C ASP A 13 22.63 -2.50 14.61
N GLY A 14 22.96 -2.18 15.87
CA GLY A 14 22.03 -2.33 17.00
C GLY A 14 20.96 -1.23 17.15
N ALA A 15 21.08 -0.10 16.44
CA ALA A 15 20.23 1.07 16.66
C ALA A 15 19.02 1.20 15.69
N LYS A 16 19.00 0.46 14.57
CA LYS A 16 17.90 0.51 13.57
C LYS A 16 16.75 -0.45 13.86
N ALA A 17 17.07 -1.65 14.35
CA ALA A 17 16.09 -2.69 14.68
C ALA A 17 14.92 -2.24 15.58
N PRO A 18 15.11 -1.42 16.63
CA PRO A 18 13.97 -0.99 17.47
C PRO A 18 13.05 0.01 16.76
N MET A 19 13.59 0.89 15.92
CA MET A 19 12.78 1.87 15.18
C MET A 19 11.97 1.19 14.07
N ASP A 20 12.57 0.23 13.37
CA ASP A 20 11.88 -0.53 12.32
C ASP A 20 10.72 -1.37 12.90
N ALA A 21 10.92 -1.99 14.06
CA ALA A 21 9.87 -2.72 14.77
C ALA A 21 8.70 -1.81 15.20
N VAL A 22 9.00 -0.60 15.68
CA VAL A 22 7.98 0.41 16.03
C VAL A 22 7.19 0.85 14.79
N MET A 23 7.88 1.10 13.67
CA MET A 23 7.22 1.48 12.40
C MET A 23 6.37 0.33 11.83
N ALA A 24 6.82 -0.92 11.99
CA ALA A 24 6.03 -2.10 11.63
C ALA A 24 4.73 -2.17 12.45
N ALA A 25 4.80 -1.97 13.77
CA ALA A 25 3.61 -1.96 14.63
C ALA A 25 2.63 -0.83 14.25
N PHE A 26 3.12 0.36 13.91
CA PHE A 26 2.27 1.43 13.40
C PHE A 26 1.62 1.09 12.06
N ARG A 27 2.37 0.43 11.15
CA ARG A 27 1.84 -0.03 9.86
C ARG A 27 0.74 -1.07 10.06
N ASP A 28 0.91 -2.03 10.97
CA ASP A 28 -0.09 -3.04 11.28
C ASP A 28 -1.36 -2.41 11.85
N ARG A 29 -1.23 -1.48 12.80
CA ARG A 29 -2.38 -0.74 13.32
C ARG A 29 -3.09 0.08 12.24
N ALA A 30 -2.33 0.70 11.34
CA ALA A 30 -2.89 1.46 10.23
C ALA A 30 -3.65 0.56 9.26
N ARG A 31 -3.13 -0.65 9.00
CA ARG A 31 -3.80 -1.68 8.20
C ARG A 31 -5.13 -2.08 8.84
N ASP A 32 -5.16 -2.39 10.13
CA ASP A 32 -6.41 -2.75 10.83
C ASP A 32 -7.43 -1.62 10.76
N THR A 33 -6.98 -0.39 10.97
CA THR A 33 -7.85 0.80 10.86
C THR A 33 -8.37 0.97 9.42
N ASN A 34 -7.55 0.70 8.41
CA ASN A 34 -7.95 0.77 7.01
C ASN A 34 -8.94 -0.35 6.65
N LEU A 35 -8.81 -1.55 7.21
CA LEU A 35 -9.78 -2.64 7.01
C LEU A 35 -11.17 -2.25 7.56
N ALA A 36 -11.24 -1.64 8.73
CA ALA A 36 -12.51 -1.12 9.26
C ALA A 36 -13.13 -0.03 8.37
N ARG A 37 -12.30 0.83 7.76
CA ARG A 37 -12.78 1.82 6.75
C ARG A 37 -13.32 1.15 5.50
N VAL A 38 -12.70 0.05 5.06
CA VAL A 38 -13.16 -0.73 3.91
C VAL A 38 -14.54 -1.31 4.14
N GLU A 39 -14.85 -1.78 5.36
CA GLU A 39 -16.19 -2.29 5.70
C GLU A 39 -17.27 -1.22 5.54
N VAL A 40 -17.01 0.00 6.04
CA VAL A 40 -17.93 1.14 5.88
C VAL A 40 -18.17 1.47 4.39
N ILE A 41 -17.13 1.40 3.58
CA ILE A 41 -17.24 1.66 2.13
C ILE A 41 -18.04 0.55 1.44
N GLU A 42 -17.76 -0.72 1.76
CA GLU A 42 -18.46 -1.88 1.21
C GLU A 42 -19.96 -1.84 1.53
N GLU A 43 -20.33 -1.49 2.75
CA GLU A 43 -21.74 -1.35 3.15
C GLU A 43 -22.45 -0.28 2.31
N ALA A 44 -21.84 0.89 2.13
CA ALA A 44 -22.39 1.95 1.30
C ALA A 44 -22.51 1.54 -0.18
N LEU A 45 -21.55 0.81 -0.72
CA LEU A 45 -21.63 0.27 -2.08
C LEU A 45 -22.73 -0.79 -2.21
N GLY A 46 -22.96 -1.61 -1.18
CA GLY A 46 -24.10 -2.52 -1.12
C GLY A 46 -25.44 -1.79 -1.13
N HIS A 47 -25.55 -0.67 -0.39
CA HIS A 47 -26.72 0.20 -0.46
C HIS A 47 -26.89 0.85 -1.83
N LEU A 48 -25.79 1.27 -2.47
CA LEU A 48 -25.81 1.84 -3.82
C LEU A 48 -26.32 0.83 -4.83
N GLN A 49 -25.84 -0.42 -4.75
CA GLN A 49 -26.26 -1.51 -5.63
C GLN A 49 -27.76 -1.78 -5.54
N ARG A 50 -28.33 -1.69 -4.33
CA ARG A 50 -29.77 -1.85 -4.08
C ARG A 50 -30.60 -0.58 -4.37
N GLY A 51 -29.97 0.53 -4.73
CA GLY A 51 -30.65 1.81 -4.96
C GLY A 51 -31.21 2.47 -3.68
N VAL A 52 -30.66 2.14 -2.51
CA VAL A 52 -31.11 2.64 -1.20
C VAL A 52 -30.03 3.42 -0.45
N LEU A 53 -28.95 3.82 -1.15
CA LEU A 53 -27.89 4.62 -0.56
C LEU A 53 -28.42 6.00 -0.15
N ARG A 54 -28.35 6.27 1.15
CA ARG A 54 -28.66 7.59 1.72
C ARG A 54 -27.44 8.50 1.65
N GLU A 55 -27.69 9.80 1.60
CA GLU A 55 -26.64 10.81 1.47
C GLU A 55 -25.67 10.78 2.66
N GLU A 56 -26.16 10.58 3.88
CA GLU A 56 -25.33 10.48 5.08
C GLU A 56 -24.37 9.29 5.01
N ALA A 57 -24.86 8.14 4.52
CA ALA A 57 -24.05 6.94 4.32
C ALA A 57 -23.02 7.15 3.21
N ARG A 58 -23.38 7.84 2.12
CA ARG A 58 -22.46 8.21 1.04
C ARG A 58 -21.33 9.09 1.55
N LEU A 59 -21.66 10.16 2.29
CA LEU A 59 -20.67 11.09 2.86
C LEU A 59 -19.76 10.39 3.86
N THR A 60 -20.29 9.47 4.65
CA THR A 60 -19.52 8.67 5.62
C THR A 60 -18.53 7.76 4.92
N ALA A 61 -18.98 7.00 3.91
CA ALA A 61 -18.10 6.15 3.10
C ALA A 61 -17.03 6.96 2.36
N ARG A 62 -17.39 8.14 1.84
CA ARG A 62 -16.42 9.03 1.18
C ARG A 62 -15.33 9.50 2.14
N ARG A 63 -15.69 9.93 3.35
CA ARG A 63 -14.72 10.32 4.39
C ARG A 63 -13.82 9.15 4.79
N ALA A 64 -14.38 7.94 4.86
CA ALA A 64 -13.61 6.73 5.12
C ALA A 64 -12.60 6.46 4.00
N ALA A 65 -12.99 6.60 2.73
CA ALA A 65 -12.10 6.47 1.58
C ALA A 65 -10.98 7.53 1.60
N HIS A 66 -11.32 8.80 1.82
CA HIS A 66 -10.34 9.89 1.96
C HIS A 66 -9.32 9.62 3.07
N SER A 67 -9.78 9.18 4.24
CA SER A 67 -8.92 8.85 5.38
C SER A 67 -8.02 7.65 5.10
N LEU A 68 -8.53 6.67 4.35
CA LEU A 68 -7.75 5.52 3.89
C LEU A 68 -6.64 5.96 2.94
N VAL A 69 -6.93 6.83 1.96
CA VAL A 69 -5.93 7.36 1.02
C VAL A 69 -4.78 8.02 1.78
N GLY A 70 -5.11 8.90 2.73
CA GLY A 70 -4.13 9.61 3.55
C GLY A 70 -3.29 8.66 4.40
N SER A 71 -3.94 7.78 5.17
CA SER A 71 -3.25 6.81 6.03
C SER A 71 -2.38 5.85 5.23
N ALA A 72 -2.90 5.26 4.15
CA ALA A 72 -2.15 4.36 3.28
C ALA A 72 -0.92 5.05 2.67
N GLY A 73 -1.05 6.31 2.27
CA GLY A 73 0.06 7.13 1.77
C GLY A 73 1.15 7.32 2.82
N THR A 74 0.79 7.70 4.05
CA THR A 74 1.74 7.90 5.16
C THR A 74 2.54 6.64 5.49
N PHE A 75 1.92 5.46 5.41
CA PHE A 75 2.57 4.19 5.79
C PHE A 75 3.17 3.41 4.61
N GLY A 76 3.22 4.00 3.41
CA GLY A 76 3.86 3.42 2.22
C GLY A 76 3.03 2.33 1.51
N MET A 77 1.73 2.23 1.81
CA MET A 77 0.81 1.28 1.19
C MET A 77 0.30 1.84 -0.15
N ARG A 78 1.20 1.97 -1.14
CA ARG A 78 0.92 2.69 -2.40
C ARG A 78 -0.34 2.19 -3.12
N GLU A 79 -0.45 0.88 -3.33
CA GLU A 79 -1.61 0.27 -4.01
C GLU A 79 -2.91 0.54 -3.24
N ALA A 80 -2.90 0.43 -1.91
CA ALA A 80 -4.08 0.72 -1.10
C ALA A 80 -4.50 2.20 -1.22
N SER A 81 -3.54 3.13 -1.30
CA SER A 81 -3.82 4.55 -1.52
C SER A 81 -4.46 4.81 -2.89
N GLU A 82 -3.96 4.18 -3.95
CA GLU A 82 -4.50 4.30 -5.32
C GLU A 82 -5.93 3.73 -5.43
N LEU A 83 -6.17 2.55 -4.85
CA LEU A 83 -7.50 1.94 -4.79
C LEU A 83 -8.46 2.79 -3.95
N GLY A 84 -7.99 3.39 -2.85
CA GLY A 84 -8.77 4.32 -2.03
C GLY A 84 -9.27 5.54 -2.81
N ARG A 85 -8.41 6.14 -3.67
CA ARG A 85 -8.80 7.28 -4.52
C ARG A 85 -9.86 6.89 -5.54
N SER A 86 -9.78 5.66 -6.06
CA SER A 86 -10.79 5.12 -6.98
C SER A 86 -12.14 4.98 -6.27
N LEU A 87 -12.16 4.51 -5.02
CA LEU A 87 -13.38 4.44 -4.21
C LEU A 87 -13.94 5.82 -3.89
N GLU A 88 -13.09 6.79 -3.56
CA GLU A 88 -13.49 8.18 -3.33
C GLU A 88 -14.21 8.74 -4.57
N ALA A 89 -13.63 8.60 -5.77
CA ALA A 89 -14.23 9.05 -7.02
C ALA A 89 -15.56 8.35 -7.35
N ILE A 90 -15.66 7.04 -7.09
CA ILE A 90 -16.89 6.25 -7.29
C ILE A 90 -18.02 6.74 -6.37
N LEU A 91 -17.69 7.15 -5.15
CA LEU A 91 -18.65 7.66 -4.17
C LEU A 91 -19.01 9.14 -4.39
N ASP A 92 -18.13 9.92 -5.03
CA ASP A 92 -18.34 11.34 -5.31
C ASP A 92 -19.04 11.63 -6.64
N ASP A 93 -19.28 10.61 -7.48
CA ASP A 93 -20.04 10.77 -8.73
C ASP A 93 -21.52 11.13 -8.44
N ALA A 94 -21.77 12.41 -8.22
CA ALA A 94 -23.09 12.98 -8.06
C ALA A 94 -23.82 13.14 -9.40
N THR A 95 -23.10 13.08 -10.52
CA THR A 95 -23.66 13.30 -11.86
C THR A 95 -24.49 12.12 -12.36
N GLY A 96 -24.22 10.92 -11.85
CA GLY A 96 -24.94 9.70 -12.22
C GLY A 96 -24.75 9.31 -13.69
N ALA A 97 -23.69 9.79 -14.33
CA ALA A 97 -23.38 9.48 -15.73
C ALA A 97 -23.25 7.97 -15.97
N VAL A 98 -22.85 7.23 -14.93
CA VAL A 98 -22.88 5.78 -14.87
C VAL A 98 -23.97 5.34 -13.89
N GLY A 99 -24.83 4.41 -14.31
CA GLY A 99 -25.92 3.92 -13.48
C GLY A 99 -25.43 3.35 -12.12
N PRO A 100 -26.22 3.50 -11.04
CA PRO A 100 -25.78 3.21 -9.68
C PRO A 100 -25.33 1.74 -9.49
N GLN A 101 -25.94 0.79 -10.20
CA GLN A 101 -25.59 -0.62 -10.14
C GLN A 101 -24.21 -0.91 -10.75
N VAL A 102 -23.91 -0.31 -11.91
CA VAL A 102 -22.61 -0.46 -12.58
C VAL A 102 -21.51 0.18 -11.71
N ARG A 103 -21.81 1.35 -11.15
CA ARG A 103 -20.90 2.06 -10.26
C ARG A 103 -20.62 1.28 -8.97
N ALA A 104 -21.66 0.71 -8.35
CA ALA A 104 -21.50 -0.16 -7.20
C ALA A 104 -20.68 -1.42 -7.51
N GLY A 105 -20.94 -2.08 -8.65
CA GLY A 105 -20.18 -3.25 -9.08
C GLY A 105 -18.68 -2.97 -9.22
N ARG A 106 -18.32 -1.87 -9.89
CA ARG A 106 -16.92 -1.41 -9.97
C ARG A 106 -16.33 -1.11 -8.60
N GLY A 107 -17.09 -0.48 -7.71
CA GLY A 107 -16.65 -0.20 -6.35
C GLY A 107 -16.35 -1.46 -5.55
N LEU A 108 -17.19 -2.49 -5.64
CA LEU A 108 -17.01 -3.76 -4.93
C LEU A 108 -15.80 -4.56 -5.44
N GLU A 109 -15.50 -4.48 -6.74
CA GLU A 109 -14.27 -5.02 -7.31
C GLU A 109 -13.03 -4.33 -6.72
N VAL A 110 -13.06 -3.00 -6.62
CA VAL A 110 -11.98 -2.22 -6.00
C VAL A 110 -11.83 -2.55 -4.52
N VAL A 111 -12.93 -2.72 -3.78
CA VAL A 111 -12.93 -3.18 -2.37
C VAL A 111 -12.25 -4.54 -2.23
N THR A 112 -12.55 -5.49 -3.12
CA THR A 112 -11.95 -6.83 -3.10
C THR A 112 -10.43 -6.75 -3.27
N ARG A 113 -9.97 -5.97 -4.26
CA ARG A 113 -8.53 -5.73 -4.48
C ARG A 113 -7.88 -5.02 -3.31
N LEU A 114 -8.57 -4.05 -2.71
CA LEU A 114 -8.07 -3.29 -1.57
C LEU A 114 -7.90 -4.17 -0.32
N ARG A 115 -8.82 -5.12 -0.08
CA ARG A 115 -8.67 -6.13 0.98
C ARG A 115 -7.46 -7.02 0.75
N VAL A 116 -7.18 -7.40 -0.49
CA VAL A 116 -5.97 -8.17 -0.83
C VAL A 116 -4.70 -7.32 -0.61
N ALA A 117 -4.69 -6.08 -1.08
CA ALA A 117 -3.56 -5.16 -0.91
C ALA A 117 -3.26 -4.85 0.56
N LEU A 118 -4.30 -4.70 1.39
CA LEU A 118 -4.15 -4.56 2.84
C LEU A 118 -3.85 -5.91 3.50
N GLY A 119 -4.35 -7.02 2.94
CA GLY A 119 -4.19 -8.41 3.38
C GLY A 119 -2.78 -8.96 3.24
N GLY A 120 -2.06 -8.48 2.22
CA GLY A 120 -0.72 -8.90 1.88
C GLY A 120 0.33 -8.22 2.75
N SER A 121 0.96 -8.99 3.62
CA SER A 121 2.18 -8.59 4.34
C SER A 121 3.19 -9.74 4.30
N GLY A 122 4.22 -9.60 3.46
CA GLY A 122 5.47 -10.36 3.56
C GLY A 122 6.05 -10.85 2.23
N GLY A 123 6.86 -10.03 1.55
CA GLY A 123 7.68 -10.51 0.42
C GLY A 123 7.86 -9.56 -0.74
N SER A 124 8.58 -8.46 -0.54
CA SER A 124 9.42 -7.89 -1.60
C SER A 124 10.66 -7.31 -0.92
N GLY A 125 11.45 -8.21 -0.32
CA GLY A 125 12.84 -8.00 -0.03
C GLY A 125 13.65 -8.45 -1.23
N GLY A 126 14.70 -7.71 -1.58
CA GLY A 126 15.68 -8.10 -2.59
C GLY A 126 15.49 -7.41 -3.94
N SER A 127 15.75 -6.10 -4.02
CA SER A 127 16.51 -5.59 -5.15
C SER A 127 17.98 -5.52 -4.73
N ASP A 128 18.54 -6.70 -4.45
CA ASP A 128 19.97 -6.90 -4.34
C ASP A 128 20.56 -6.93 -5.75
N GLY A 129 21.63 -6.17 -5.93
CA GLY A 129 22.65 -6.53 -6.91
C GLY A 129 22.40 -6.12 -8.36
N SER A 130 22.34 -4.82 -8.65
CA SER A 130 23.05 -4.32 -9.84
C SER A 130 24.57 -4.34 -9.58
N GLY A 131 25.08 -5.53 -9.29
CA GLY A 131 26.49 -5.86 -9.42
C GLY A 131 26.72 -6.15 -10.89
N ALA A 132 27.15 -5.14 -11.64
CA ALA A 132 27.68 -5.35 -12.97
C ALA A 132 28.84 -6.35 -12.87
N PRO A 133 28.85 -7.48 -13.61
CA PRO A 133 30.04 -8.29 -13.70
C PRO A 133 31.12 -7.50 -14.46
N ASN A 134 32.16 -7.13 -13.71
CA ASN A 134 33.48 -6.82 -14.22
C ASN A 134 33.90 -7.93 -15.22
N ARG A 135 34.02 -7.59 -16.51
CA ARG A 135 34.60 -8.47 -17.52
C ARG A 135 36.11 -8.20 -17.60
N PRO A 136 36.99 -9.14 -17.24
CA PRO A 136 38.38 -9.09 -17.65
C PRO A 136 38.59 -9.81 -18.99
N GLY A 137 39.27 -9.13 -19.93
CA GLY A 137 40.22 -9.76 -20.86
C GLY A 137 39.72 -10.27 -22.24
N GLY A 138 40.54 -9.97 -23.26
CA GLY A 138 40.57 -10.59 -24.60
C GLY A 138 40.03 -9.68 -25.70
N GLY A 139 40.80 -9.03 -26.58
CA GLY A 139 42.09 -9.39 -27.17
C GLY A 139 41.87 -10.08 -28.51
N SER A 140 41.98 -9.34 -29.63
CA SER A 140 42.58 -9.75 -30.93
C SER A 140 42.12 -8.84 -32.08
N ASP A 141 43.07 -8.09 -32.64
CA ASP A 141 43.44 -7.92 -34.05
C ASP A 141 42.41 -7.98 -35.21
N SER A 142 42.77 -7.22 -36.27
CA SER A 142 42.50 -7.44 -37.71
C SER A 142 41.18 -6.85 -38.27
N TRP A 143 41.08 -5.95 -39.25
CA TRP A 143 41.97 -5.32 -40.26
C TRP A 143 41.66 -3.81 -40.38
#